data_AF-A0A4R2RDW3-F1
#
_entry.id   AF-A0A4R2RDW3-F1
#
_cell.length_a   1.000
_cell.length_b   1.000
_cell.length_c   1.000
_cell.angle_alpha   90.00
_cell.angle_beta   90.00
_cell.angle_gamma   90.00
#
_symmetry.space_group_name_H-M   'P 1'
#
loop_
_entity.id
_entity.type
_entity.pdbx_description
1 polymer ?
#
loop_
_entity_poly.entity_id
_entity_poly.type
_entity_poly.pdbx_seq_one_letter_code
_entity_poly.pdbx_strand_id
1 'polypeptide(L)'
;MGHFLKLLFRNRLAALGATVLSALLIVVLITPLLPLPDPNATATAERFARPFTEGHILGTDHLGRDLLSRLLHGTRLSLAVGIAAALIAAIIGSTIGLVAGYFGGRIDNVIMRGIDMLMAFPYILLALAIVAALGPGLMNALIAVAAVNIPFFARNIRGITVGLAGREFIDAARLSGLGHTRILVGELLPNVLPTIVIAMSTTVGWMILETAGLSFLGLGSQPPVADLGSMLGEARAALITAPHTSVVPGVMIFLIVMSINLLGDGVRDALDPRLKSGALSRPRAVTLVDRKGPVPAAEQRGLLDLDALETQFHVGKRVYRAVGGVSLYVKSGECVGVIGESGSGKSVTALSVMGLVPSPPGVITGGAVRYEGEDLLGARYETLRRRRGENVAYIFQDPLATLHPLYKIGDQLIEAIRVHHDTPPKEARAKALDLLRAVRIPNAESRLDNYPHEMSGGMRQRVGIAMAMANDPDVIIADEPTTALDVTVQAQILALLDDLRRERGLAIIFITHDFGVVAQLCDRVAVMYAGRIVEEGPTMQVLDAPAHPYTKRLIACVPELGSGKRKLASIPGLPPVVDNLPEGCAFAPRCDKARDDCRRGAILLAGRGLRAVRCIHPEEAV
;
A
#
# COMPACT_ATOMS: atom_id res chain seq x y z
N MET A 1 -11.09 18.85 14.39
CA MET A 1 -11.59 17.56 13.86
C MET A 1 -10.40 16.61 13.65
N GLY A 2 -10.27 15.54 14.43
CA GLY A 2 -9.13 14.60 14.32
C GLY A 2 -9.05 13.93 12.94
N HIS A 3 -7.86 13.46 12.54
CA HIS A 3 -7.62 12.77 11.26
C HIS A 3 -8.57 11.58 11.05
N PHE A 4 -8.89 10.86 12.13
CA PHE A 4 -9.87 9.76 12.13
C PHE A 4 -11.28 10.22 11.72
N LEU A 5 -11.78 11.32 12.30
CA LEU A 5 -13.09 11.87 11.92
C LEU A 5 -13.10 12.34 10.46
N LYS A 6 -12.02 12.95 9.97
CA LYS A 6 -11.93 13.34 8.55
C LYS A 6 -12.00 12.13 7.61
N LEU A 7 -11.36 11.02 7.97
CA LEU A 7 -11.43 9.77 7.19
C LEU A 7 -12.82 9.13 7.26
N LEU A 8 -13.42 9.07 8.45
CA LEU A 8 -14.75 8.51 8.66
C LEU A 8 -15.83 9.25 7.85
N PHE A 9 -15.82 10.58 7.90
CA PHE A 9 -16.78 11.44 7.19
C PHE A 9 -16.47 11.63 5.70
N ARG A 10 -15.38 11.03 5.18
CA ARG A 10 -15.12 11.00 3.74
C ARG A 10 -16.13 10.10 3.01
N ASN A 11 -16.63 9.07 3.68
CA ASN A 11 -17.66 8.18 3.17
C ASN A 11 -19.05 8.73 3.54
N ARG A 12 -19.82 9.16 2.52
CA ARG A 12 -21.15 9.77 2.72
C ARG A 12 -22.15 8.80 3.37
N LEU A 13 -22.03 7.50 3.09
CA LEU A 13 -22.91 6.48 3.67
C LEU A 13 -22.60 6.26 5.15
N ALA A 14 -21.32 6.23 5.51
CA ALA A 14 -20.90 6.15 6.91
C ALA A 14 -21.33 7.38 7.70
N ALA A 15 -21.22 8.58 7.11
CA ALA A 15 -21.70 9.82 7.71
C ALA A 15 -23.23 9.80 7.95
N LEU A 16 -24.00 9.29 7.00
CA LEU A 16 -25.45 9.10 7.14
C LEU A 16 -25.76 8.14 8.29
N GLY A 17 -25.13 6.96 8.31
CA GLY A 17 -25.29 5.97 9.39
C GLY A 17 -24.93 6.54 10.75
N ALA A 18 -23.82 7.28 10.85
CA ALA A 18 -23.40 7.95 12.09
C ALA A 18 -24.45 8.96 12.58
N THR A 19 -25.04 9.73 11.65
CA THR A 19 -26.03 10.76 11.97
C THR A 19 -27.33 10.14 12.47
N VAL A 20 -27.83 9.12 11.78
CA VAL A 20 -29.06 8.40 12.18
C VAL A 20 -28.85 7.68 13.51
N LEU A 21 -27.73 6.97 13.68
CA LEU A 21 -27.42 6.30 14.95
C LEU A 21 -27.30 7.29 16.10
N SER A 22 -26.66 8.44 15.88
CA SER A 22 -26.52 9.49 16.90
C SER A 22 -27.89 10.07 17.29
N ALA A 23 -28.76 10.33 16.32
CA ALA A 23 -30.13 10.79 16.59
C ALA A 23 -30.91 9.75 17.42
N LEU A 24 -30.83 8.46 17.05
CA LEU A 24 -31.47 7.37 17.79
C LEU A 24 -30.92 7.25 19.22
N LEU A 25 -29.59 7.31 19.40
CA LEU A 25 -28.97 7.24 20.72
C LEU A 25 -29.36 8.44 21.61
N ILE A 26 -29.45 9.64 21.05
CA ILE A 26 -29.92 10.83 21.77
C ILE A 26 -31.37 10.61 22.23
N VAL A 27 -32.26 10.21 21.32
CA VAL A 27 -33.67 9.95 21.64
C VAL A 27 -33.79 8.89 22.75
N VAL A 28 -33.05 7.79 22.64
CA VAL A 28 -33.01 6.70 23.62
C VAL A 28 -32.51 7.15 25.00
N LEU A 29 -31.50 8.03 25.03
CA LEU A 29 -30.90 8.51 26.27
C LEU A 29 -31.80 9.52 26.99
N ILE A 30 -32.56 10.34 26.23
CA ILE A 30 -33.53 11.27 26.81
C ILE A 30 -34.88 10.62 27.12
N THR A 31 -35.18 9.41 26.64
CA THR A 31 -36.46 8.70 26.89
C THR A 31 -36.92 8.75 28.34
N PRO A 32 -36.08 8.51 29.37
CA PRO A 32 -36.52 8.57 30.77
C PRO A 32 -36.94 9.96 31.25
N LEU A 33 -36.57 11.02 30.52
CA LEU A 33 -36.89 12.42 30.81
C LEU A 33 -38.09 12.93 29.99
N LEU A 34 -38.51 12.19 28.96
CA LEU A 34 -39.65 12.56 28.15
C LEU A 34 -40.95 12.29 28.92
N PRO A 35 -41.97 13.18 28.82
CA PRO A 35 -43.26 13.00 29.48
C PRO A 35 -44.11 11.96 28.72
N LEU A 36 -43.63 10.72 28.64
CA LEU A 36 -44.29 9.61 27.97
C LEU A 36 -45.12 8.78 28.97
N PRO A 37 -46.25 8.19 28.54
CA PRO A 37 -46.99 7.24 29.36
C PRO A 37 -46.11 6.07 29.81
N ASP A 38 -46.43 5.45 30.94
CA ASP A 38 -45.73 4.23 31.39
C ASP A 38 -45.82 3.15 30.29
N PRO A 39 -44.70 2.63 29.77
CA PRO A 39 -44.68 1.62 28.70
C PRO A 39 -45.40 0.31 29.06
N ASN A 40 -45.71 0.09 30.34
CA ASN A 40 -46.40 -1.08 30.86
C ASN A 40 -47.86 -0.81 31.25
N ALA A 41 -48.32 0.45 31.23
CA ALA A 41 -49.69 0.80 31.58
C ALA A 41 -50.68 0.27 30.53
N THR A 42 -51.63 -0.57 30.97
CA THR A 42 -52.61 -1.22 30.10
C THR A 42 -53.94 -0.47 30.09
N ALA A 43 -54.51 -0.28 28.89
CA ALA A 43 -55.80 0.38 28.68
C ALA A 43 -56.63 -0.46 27.70
N THR A 44 -57.31 -1.49 28.20
CA THR A 44 -58.00 -2.48 27.34
C THR A 44 -59.14 -1.92 26.50
N ALA A 45 -59.66 -0.74 26.83
CA ALA A 45 -60.65 -0.02 26.02
C ALA A 45 -60.05 0.57 24.73
N GLU A 46 -58.73 0.81 24.71
CA GLU A 46 -58.02 1.50 23.64
C GLU A 46 -57.12 0.54 22.86
N ARG A 47 -57.49 -0.73 22.73
CA ARG A 47 -56.68 -1.73 22.00
C ARG A 47 -56.61 -1.40 20.51
N PHE A 48 -55.42 -1.55 19.93
CA PHE A 48 -55.17 -1.34 18.49
C PHE A 48 -55.64 0.04 17.97
N ALA A 49 -55.54 1.07 18.82
CA ALA A 49 -55.78 2.44 18.42
C ALA A 49 -54.85 2.79 17.26
N ARG A 50 -55.40 3.45 16.23
CA ARG A 50 -54.65 3.78 15.03
C ARG A 50 -53.58 4.83 15.33
N PRO A 51 -52.50 4.90 14.53
CA PRO A 51 -51.57 6.03 14.60
C PRO A 51 -52.31 7.37 14.53
N PHE A 52 -51.80 8.37 15.24
CA PHE A 52 -52.39 9.71 15.40
C PHE A 52 -53.72 9.77 16.14
N THR A 53 -54.03 8.76 16.97
CA THR A 53 -55.11 8.88 17.97
C THR A 53 -54.66 9.85 19.07
N GLU A 54 -55.57 10.65 19.63
CA GLU A 54 -55.24 11.59 20.72
C GLU A 54 -54.57 10.83 21.89
N GLY A 55 -53.41 11.32 22.35
CA GLY A 55 -52.59 10.65 23.36
C GLY A 55 -51.67 9.52 22.84
N HIS A 56 -51.88 9.01 21.63
CA HIS A 56 -51.17 7.85 21.06
C HIS A 56 -50.65 8.11 19.64
N ILE A 57 -49.50 8.77 19.53
CA ILE A 57 -48.90 9.18 18.24
C ILE A 57 -48.68 7.98 17.30
N LEU A 58 -48.14 6.87 17.81
CA LEU A 58 -47.89 5.65 17.04
C LEU A 58 -48.99 4.59 17.19
N GLY A 59 -50.09 4.93 17.87
CA GLY A 59 -51.16 4.00 18.21
C GLY A 59 -50.85 3.17 19.46
N THR A 60 -51.64 2.12 19.68
CA THR A 60 -51.53 1.23 20.84
C THR A 60 -51.48 -0.24 20.43
N ASP A 61 -50.99 -1.08 21.34
CA ASP A 61 -50.93 -2.52 21.12
C ASP A 61 -52.21 -3.28 21.53
N HIS A 62 -52.13 -4.62 21.53
CA HIS A 62 -53.21 -5.52 21.90
C HIS A 62 -53.69 -5.41 23.35
N LEU A 63 -52.92 -4.76 24.24
CA LEU A 63 -53.29 -4.45 25.63
C LEU A 63 -53.63 -2.97 25.82
N GLY A 64 -53.63 -2.18 24.74
CA GLY A 64 -53.84 -0.74 24.79
C GLY A 64 -52.66 0.03 25.37
N ARG A 65 -51.44 -0.55 25.34
CA ARG A 65 -50.23 0.15 25.81
C ARG A 65 -49.73 1.07 24.69
N ASP A 66 -49.21 2.25 25.06
CA ASP A 66 -48.70 3.23 24.11
C ASP A 66 -47.49 2.70 23.32
N LEU A 67 -47.61 2.66 21.99
CA LEU A 67 -46.60 2.06 21.12
C LEU A 67 -45.32 2.89 21.07
N LEU A 68 -45.42 4.23 21.18
CA LEU A 68 -44.24 5.13 21.17
C LEU A 68 -43.39 4.94 22.43
N SER A 69 -44.01 4.94 23.60
CA SER A 69 -43.35 4.70 24.88
C SER A 69 -42.69 3.33 24.89
N ARG A 70 -43.40 2.27 24.47
CA ARG A 70 -42.83 0.91 24.36
C ARG A 70 -41.67 0.86 23.37
N LEU A 71 -41.78 1.53 22.22
CA LEU A 71 -40.73 1.54 21.19
C LEU A 71 -39.43 2.14 21.72
N LEU A 72 -39.49 3.28 22.42
CA LEU A 72 -38.29 3.96 22.91
C LEU A 72 -37.62 3.22 24.07
N HIS A 73 -38.41 2.70 25.01
CA HIS A 73 -37.92 1.87 26.10
C HIS A 73 -37.36 0.53 25.59
N GLY A 74 -38.05 -0.11 24.64
CA GLY A 74 -37.60 -1.34 24.00
C GLY A 74 -36.33 -1.15 23.18
N THR A 75 -36.20 -0.04 22.45
CA THR A 75 -34.99 0.32 21.70
C THR A 75 -33.78 0.44 22.61
N ARG A 76 -33.94 1.10 23.77
CA ARG A 76 -32.88 1.21 24.79
C ARG A 76 -32.39 -0.17 25.23
N LEU A 77 -33.33 -1.06 25.53
CA LEU A 77 -33.03 -2.40 26.03
C LEU A 77 -32.36 -3.26 24.95
N SER A 78 -32.91 -3.28 23.73
CA SER A 78 -32.35 -4.05 22.61
C SER A 78 -30.93 -3.60 22.23
N LEU A 79 -30.67 -2.28 22.20
CA LEU A 79 -29.32 -1.76 21.96
C LEU A 79 -28.34 -2.18 23.07
N ALA A 80 -28.74 -2.03 24.33
CA ALA A 80 -27.87 -2.38 25.46
C ALA A 80 -27.49 -3.87 25.45
N VAL A 81 -28.47 -4.75 25.19
CA VAL A 81 -28.26 -6.20 25.16
C VAL A 81 -27.40 -6.62 23.95
N GLY A 82 -27.68 -6.09 22.76
CA GLY A 82 -26.89 -6.40 21.56
C GLY A 82 -25.44 -5.95 21.67
N ILE A 83 -25.19 -4.74 22.19
CA ILE A 83 -23.83 -4.22 22.41
C ILE A 83 -23.11 -5.01 23.50
N ALA A 84 -23.79 -5.36 24.60
CA ALA A 84 -23.20 -6.17 25.66
C ALA A 84 -22.80 -7.56 25.17
N ALA A 85 -23.67 -8.23 24.40
CA ALA A 85 -23.37 -9.52 23.78
C ALA A 85 -22.15 -9.43 22.84
N ALA A 86 -22.07 -8.37 22.03
CA ALA A 86 -20.94 -8.12 21.14
C ALA A 86 -19.63 -7.91 21.89
N LEU A 87 -19.63 -7.13 22.97
CA LEU A 87 -18.45 -6.89 23.78
C LEU A 87 -17.97 -8.19 24.44
N ILE A 88 -18.87 -8.98 25.00
CA ILE A 88 -18.53 -10.26 25.65
C ILE A 88 -17.94 -11.22 24.61
N ALA A 89 -18.60 -11.40 23.48
CA ALA A 89 -18.13 -12.27 22.40
C ALA A 89 -16.79 -11.81 21.83
N ALA A 90 -16.61 -10.51 21.62
CA ALA A 90 -15.37 -9.93 21.12
C ALA A 90 -14.22 -10.13 22.10
N ILE A 91 -14.41 -9.90 23.40
CA ILE A 91 -13.37 -10.07 24.42
C ILE A 91 -12.96 -11.53 24.53
N ILE A 92 -13.93 -12.43 24.73
CA ILE A 92 -13.64 -13.86 24.94
C ILE A 92 -13.07 -14.47 23.65
N GLY A 93 -13.74 -14.24 22.52
CA GLY A 93 -13.31 -14.77 21.22
C GLY A 93 -11.94 -14.25 20.81
N SER A 94 -11.68 -12.95 20.91
CA SER A 94 -10.36 -12.40 20.57
C SER A 94 -9.25 -12.93 21.48
N THR A 95 -9.55 -13.14 22.77
CA THR A 95 -8.59 -13.75 23.70
C THR A 95 -8.25 -15.18 23.28
N ILE A 96 -9.26 -15.99 22.95
CA ILE A 96 -9.08 -17.35 22.44
C ILE A 96 -8.27 -17.34 21.13
N GLY A 97 -8.60 -16.45 20.20
CA GLY A 97 -7.92 -16.33 18.91
C GLY A 97 -6.45 -15.89 19.03
N LEU A 98 -6.16 -14.94 19.92
CA LEU A 98 -4.79 -14.49 20.22
C LEU A 98 -3.94 -15.61 20.81
N VAL A 99 -4.49 -16.33 21.80
CA VAL A 99 -3.79 -17.45 22.45
C VAL A 99 -3.53 -18.58 21.44
N ALA A 100 -4.56 -18.99 20.68
CA ALA A 100 -4.43 -20.04 19.67
C ALA A 100 -3.39 -19.67 18.60
N GLY A 101 -3.48 -18.46 18.04
CA GLY A 101 -2.58 -18.01 16.99
C GLY A 101 -1.13 -17.77 17.44
N TYR A 102 -0.92 -17.38 18.70
CA TYR A 102 0.43 -17.12 19.23
C TYR A 102 1.18 -18.41 19.60
N PHE A 103 0.52 -19.34 20.30
CA PHE A 103 1.18 -20.57 20.73
C PHE A 103 1.31 -21.61 19.62
N GLY A 104 0.38 -21.62 18.66
CA GLY A 104 0.42 -22.54 17.53
C GLY A 104 0.37 -24.02 17.92
N GLY A 105 0.67 -24.89 16.94
CA GLY A 105 0.87 -26.32 17.17
C GLY A 105 -0.31 -27.04 17.84
N ARG A 106 -0.03 -27.77 18.94
CA ARG A 106 -1.05 -28.55 19.65
C ARG A 106 -2.11 -27.69 20.33
N ILE A 107 -1.71 -26.55 20.92
CA ILE A 107 -2.62 -25.65 21.63
C ILE A 107 -3.64 -25.08 20.64
N ASP A 108 -3.15 -24.60 19.50
CA ASP A 108 -3.98 -24.10 18.41
C ASP A 108 -4.97 -25.17 17.92
N ASN A 109 -4.47 -26.38 17.62
CA ASN A 109 -5.31 -27.47 17.13
C ASN A 109 -6.43 -27.85 18.12
N VAL A 110 -6.14 -27.94 19.42
CA VAL A 110 -7.13 -28.32 20.43
C VAL A 110 -8.20 -27.22 20.58
N ILE A 111 -7.78 -25.96 20.71
CA ILE A 111 -8.70 -24.83 20.84
C ILE A 111 -9.59 -24.73 19.60
N MET A 112 -8.98 -24.76 18.40
CA MET A 112 -9.72 -24.60 17.16
C MET A 112 -10.64 -25.77 16.87
N ARG A 113 -10.32 -27.00 17.31
CA ARG A 113 -11.24 -28.12 17.20
C ARG A 113 -12.53 -27.90 17.99
N GLY A 114 -12.44 -27.32 19.19
CA GLY A 114 -13.60 -26.94 19.98
C GLY A 114 -14.43 -25.83 19.33
N ILE A 115 -13.76 -24.80 18.81
CA ILE A 115 -14.40 -23.71 18.05
C ILE A 115 -15.11 -24.24 16.79
N ASP A 116 -14.45 -25.11 16.04
CA ASP A 116 -14.99 -25.70 14.81
C ASP A 116 -16.18 -26.62 15.11
N MET A 117 -16.15 -27.35 16.23
CA MET A 117 -17.28 -28.15 16.71
C MET A 117 -18.49 -27.27 17.04
N LEU A 118 -18.28 -26.12 17.69
CA LEU A 118 -19.39 -25.20 17.99
C LEU A 118 -20.01 -24.62 16.72
N MET A 119 -19.17 -24.31 15.71
CA MET A 119 -19.62 -23.79 14.42
C MET A 119 -20.23 -24.83 13.48
N ALA A 120 -20.13 -26.12 13.81
CA ALA A 120 -20.83 -27.17 13.07
C ALA A 120 -22.35 -27.09 13.28
N PHE A 121 -22.79 -26.50 14.39
CA PHE A 121 -24.21 -26.27 14.67
C PHE A 121 -24.70 -24.98 13.98
N PRO A 122 -25.91 -24.99 13.39
CA PRO A 122 -26.54 -23.75 12.95
C PRO A 122 -26.72 -22.79 14.13
N TYR A 123 -26.22 -21.56 13.97
CA TYR A 123 -26.09 -20.57 15.06
C TYR A 123 -27.42 -20.29 15.79
N ILE A 124 -28.52 -20.12 15.07
CA ILE A 124 -29.86 -19.91 15.67
C ILE A 124 -30.29 -21.13 16.48
N LEU A 125 -30.09 -22.35 15.97
CA LEU A 125 -30.49 -23.57 16.68
C LEU A 125 -29.69 -23.75 17.96
N LEU A 126 -28.39 -23.44 17.92
CA LEU A 126 -27.54 -23.46 19.10
C LEU A 126 -27.97 -22.41 20.13
N ALA A 127 -28.28 -21.18 19.68
CA ALA A 127 -28.80 -20.14 20.56
C ALA A 127 -30.12 -20.55 21.22
N LEU A 128 -31.05 -21.10 20.45
CA LEU A 128 -32.33 -21.61 20.94
C LEU A 128 -32.13 -22.75 21.96
N ALA A 129 -31.23 -23.69 21.68
CA ALA A 129 -30.93 -24.79 22.59
C ALA A 129 -30.35 -24.29 23.92
N ILE A 130 -29.45 -23.30 23.87
CA ILE A 130 -28.86 -22.69 25.07
C ILE A 130 -29.94 -21.99 25.90
N VAL A 131 -30.82 -21.19 25.28
CA VAL A 131 -31.90 -20.52 26.01
C VAL A 131 -32.94 -21.52 26.52
N ALA A 132 -33.28 -22.55 25.75
CA ALA A 132 -34.18 -23.61 26.19
C ALA A 132 -33.64 -24.34 27.44
N ALA A 133 -32.32 -24.52 27.54
CA ALA A 133 -31.67 -25.11 28.70
C ALA A 133 -31.59 -24.15 29.91
N LEU A 134 -31.31 -22.87 29.68
CA LEU A 134 -31.17 -21.86 30.74
C LEU A 134 -32.52 -21.30 31.22
N GLY A 135 -33.59 -21.49 30.44
CA GLY A 135 -34.90 -20.87 30.63
C GLY A 135 -35.02 -19.53 29.90
N PRO A 136 -36.26 -19.10 29.60
CA PRO A 136 -36.51 -17.83 28.90
C PRO A 136 -36.12 -16.64 29.78
N GLY A 137 -35.53 -15.63 29.17
CA GLY A 137 -35.13 -14.42 29.88
C GLY A 137 -34.06 -13.62 29.15
N LEU A 138 -34.01 -12.32 29.42
CA LEU A 138 -33.12 -11.39 28.74
C LEU A 138 -31.64 -11.74 28.94
N MET A 139 -31.25 -12.08 30.17
CA MET A 139 -29.85 -12.43 30.49
C MET A 139 -29.43 -13.73 29.82
N ASN A 140 -30.33 -14.72 29.79
CA ASN A 140 -30.07 -16.02 29.18
C ASN A 140 -29.98 -15.90 27.65
N ALA A 141 -30.84 -15.09 27.02
CA ALA A 141 -30.75 -14.76 25.60
C ALA A 141 -29.45 -14.03 25.25
N LEU A 142 -29.00 -13.09 26.09
CA LEU A 142 -27.72 -12.42 25.94
C LEU A 142 -26.55 -13.41 25.99
N ILE A 143 -26.53 -14.30 26.99
CA ILE A 143 -25.49 -15.34 27.14
C ILE A 143 -25.48 -16.26 25.92
N ALA A 144 -26.64 -16.70 25.45
CA ALA A 144 -26.77 -17.56 24.28
C ALA A 144 -26.20 -16.90 23.02
N VAL A 145 -26.61 -15.65 22.73
CA VAL A 145 -26.14 -14.89 21.57
C VAL A 145 -24.64 -14.63 21.65
N ALA A 146 -24.12 -14.24 22.82
CA ALA A 146 -22.69 -14.04 23.01
C ALA A 146 -21.91 -15.34 22.76
N ALA A 147 -22.34 -16.46 23.37
CA ALA A 147 -21.66 -17.75 23.28
C ALA A 147 -21.56 -18.27 21.84
N VAL A 148 -22.65 -18.15 21.07
CA VAL A 148 -22.73 -18.58 19.67
C VAL A 148 -21.81 -17.75 18.76
N ASN A 149 -21.51 -16.51 19.15
CA ASN A 149 -20.70 -15.60 18.34
C ASN A 149 -19.20 -15.60 18.70
N ILE A 150 -18.79 -16.13 19.86
CA ILE A 150 -17.39 -16.29 20.27
C ILE A 150 -16.52 -16.95 19.18
N PRO A 151 -16.95 -18.04 18.50
CA PRO A 151 -16.19 -18.68 17.44
C PRO A 151 -15.77 -17.77 16.29
N PHE A 152 -16.64 -16.85 15.87
CA PHE A 152 -16.36 -15.97 14.73
C PHE A 152 -15.22 -15.00 15.06
N PHE A 153 -15.23 -14.42 16.27
CA PHE A 153 -14.13 -13.60 16.76
C PHE A 153 -12.85 -14.44 16.93
N ALA A 154 -12.93 -15.61 17.56
CA ALA A 154 -11.77 -16.48 17.76
C ALA A 154 -11.08 -16.84 16.44
N ARG A 155 -11.84 -17.24 15.42
CA ARG A 155 -11.29 -17.61 14.12
C ARG A 155 -10.68 -16.41 13.38
N ASN A 156 -11.38 -15.27 13.35
CA ASN A 156 -10.90 -14.08 12.64
C ASN A 156 -9.60 -13.55 13.26
N ILE A 157 -9.56 -13.43 14.59
CA ILE A 157 -8.40 -12.94 15.34
C ILE A 157 -7.23 -13.92 15.27
N ARG A 158 -7.48 -15.24 15.32
CA ARG A 158 -6.44 -16.24 15.10
C ARG A 158 -5.76 -16.07 13.74
N GLY A 159 -6.54 -15.91 12.67
CA GLY A 159 -5.99 -15.83 11.30
C GLY A 159 -4.95 -14.71 11.14
N ILE A 160 -5.19 -13.55 11.76
CA ILE A 160 -4.25 -12.43 11.76
C ILE A 160 -3.09 -12.69 12.72
N THR A 161 -3.37 -13.22 13.90
CA THR A 161 -2.36 -13.47 14.94
C THR A 161 -1.29 -14.43 14.42
N VAL A 162 -1.66 -15.50 13.71
CA VAL A 162 -0.70 -16.43 13.09
C VAL A 162 0.26 -15.71 12.15
N GLY A 163 -0.24 -14.77 11.34
CA GLY A 163 0.58 -13.98 10.41
C GLY A 163 1.47 -12.93 11.08
N LEU A 164 1.13 -12.50 12.30
CA LEU A 164 1.94 -11.56 13.09
C LEU A 164 2.94 -12.26 14.00
N ALA A 165 2.60 -13.43 14.53
CA ALA A 165 3.42 -14.17 15.49
C ALA A 165 4.77 -14.63 14.91
N GLY A 166 4.88 -14.76 13.58
CA GLY A 166 6.12 -15.08 12.86
C GLY A 166 6.90 -13.88 12.31
N ARG A 167 6.60 -12.65 12.77
CA ARG A 167 7.30 -11.43 12.33
C ARG A 167 8.53 -11.16 13.20
N GLU A 168 9.56 -10.56 12.60
CA GLU A 168 10.84 -10.25 13.24
C GLU A 168 10.72 -9.43 14.54
N PHE A 169 9.73 -8.55 14.66
CA PHE A 169 9.53 -7.76 15.89
C PHE A 169 9.07 -8.61 17.09
N ILE A 170 8.34 -9.70 16.85
CA ILE A 170 7.93 -10.66 17.90
C ILE A 170 9.13 -11.50 18.33
N ASP A 171 9.99 -11.89 17.39
CA ASP A 171 11.23 -12.61 17.71
C ASP A 171 12.19 -11.72 18.49
N ALA A 172 12.31 -10.44 18.12
CA ALA A 172 13.05 -9.45 18.89
C ALA A 172 12.50 -9.28 20.31
N ALA A 173 11.18 -9.25 20.49
CA ALA A 173 10.53 -9.19 21.79
C ALA A 173 10.85 -10.42 22.66
N ARG A 174 10.84 -11.63 22.08
CA ARG A 174 11.22 -12.88 22.77
C ARG A 174 12.70 -12.87 23.17
N LEU A 175 13.59 -12.48 22.25
CA LEU A 175 15.03 -12.40 22.50
C LEU A 175 15.39 -11.33 23.55
N SER A 176 14.56 -10.30 23.67
CA SER A 176 14.68 -9.27 24.71
C SER A 176 14.19 -9.72 26.09
N GLY A 177 13.74 -10.97 26.24
CA GLY A 177 13.31 -11.56 27.51
C GLY A 177 11.87 -11.23 27.92
N LEU A 178 11.02 -10.74 27.01
CA LEU A 178 9.61 -10.49 27.32
C LEU A 178 8.83 -11.80 27.53
N GLY A 179 8.06 -11.87 28.62
CA GLY A 179 7.16 -12.99 28.89
C GLY A 179 5.99 -13.06 27.91
N HIS A 180 5.43 -14.25 27.71
CA HIS A 180 4.36 -14.50 26.73
C HIS A 180 3.12 -13.62 26.90
N THR A 181 2.69 -13.36 28.14
CA THR A 181 1.55 -12.47 28.44
C THR A 181 1.83 -11.03 28.02
N ARG A 182 3.06 -10.56 28.22
CA ARG A 182 3.49 -9.22 27.85
C ARG A 182 3.60 -9.07 26.33
N ILE A 183 4.02 -10.11 25.62
CA ILE A 183 4.01 -10.13 24.15
C ILE A 183 2.56 -10.11 23.63
N LEU A 184 1.67 -10.93 24.20
CA LEU A 184 0.26 -10.97 23.81
C LEU A 184 -0.43 -9.61 23.99
N VAL A 185 -0.27 -8.97 25.15
CA VAL A 185 -0.96 -7.72 25.49
C VAL A 185 -0.24 -6.48 24.94
N GLY A 186 1.09 -6.48 24.92
CA GLY A 186 1.91 -5.33 24.56
C GLY A 186 2.26 -5.25 23.07
N GLU A 187 2.46 -6.39 22.41
CA GLU A 187 2.92 -6.43 21.01
C GLU A 187 1.80 -6.88 20.07
N LEU A 188 1.10 -7.97 20.37
CA LEU A 188 0.10 -8.55 19.46
C LEU A 188 -1.25 -7.84 19.53
N LEU A 189 -1.81 -7.67 20.73
CA LEU A 189 -3.13 -7.07 20.91
C LEU A 189 -3.25 -5.68 20.24
N PRO A 190 -2.30 -4.74 20.38
CA PRO A 190 -2.41 -3.43 19.73
C PRO A 190 -2.42 -3.51 18.20
N ASN A 191 -1.70 -4.48 17.62
CA ASN A 191 -1.65 -4.70 16.17
C ASN A 191 -2.91 -5.40 15.63
N VAL A 192 -3.63 -6.13 16.48
CA VAL A 192 -4.86 -6.84 16.11
C VAL A 192 -6.14 -6.06 16.52
N LEU A 193 -6.01 -5.09 17.43
CA LEU A 193 -7.12 -4.26 17.92
C LEU A 193 -7.95 -3.59 16.80
N PRO A 194 -7.35 -3.04 15.72
CA PRO A 194 -8.14 -2.50 14.62
C PRO A 194 -9.10 -3.54 14.02
N THR A 195 -8.67 -4.79 13.84
CA THR A 195 -9.52 -5.86 13.34
C THR A 195 -10.62 -6.23 14.33
N ILE A 196 -10.32 -6.27 15.64
CA ILE A 196 -11.34 -6.51 16.68
C ILE A 196 -12.44 -5.46 16.59
N VAL A 197 -12.06 -4.18 16.50
CA VAL A 197 -13.00 -3.06 16.38
C VAL A 197 -13.83 -3.17 15.10
N ILE A 198 -13.20 -3.51 13.97
CA ILE A 198 -13.89 -3.71 12.69
C ILE A 198 -14.89 -4.85 12.78
N ALA A 199 -14.46 -6.02 13.25
CA ALA A 199 -15.32 -7.20 13.40
C ALA A 199 -16.48 -6.92 14.35
N MET A 200 -16.24 -6.25 15.47
CA MET A 200 -17.29 -5.85 16.41
C MET A 200 -18.29 -4.91 15.73
N SER A 201 -17.82 -3.88 15.02
CA SER A 201 -18.70 -2.89 14.38
C SER A 201 -19.66 -3.50 13.34
N THR A 202 -19.25 -4.56 12.64
CA THR A 202 -20.07 -5.23 11.63
C THR A 202 -20.94 -6.36 12.21
N THR A 203 -20.64 -6.85 13.41
CA THR A 203 -21.37 -7.98 14.04
C THR A 203 -22.42 -7.54 15.04
N VAL A 204 -22.28 -6.35 15.66
CA VAL A 204 -23.28 -5.80 16.60
C VAL A 204 -24.69 -5.78 15.97
N GLY A 205 -24.80 -5.40 14.70
CA GLY A 205 -26.08 -5.39 13.99
C GLY A 205 -26.73 -6.78 13.90
N TRP A 206 -25.94 -7.81 13.63
CA TRP A 206 -26.41 -9.21 13.61
C TRP A 206 -26.86 -9.68 14.99
N MET A 207 -26.12 -9.34 16.04
CA MET A 207 -26.49 -9.72 17.41
C MET A 207 -27.76 -9.04 17.91
N ILE A 208 -28.00 -7.79 17.50
CA ILE A 208 -29.29 -7.11 17.77
C ILE A 208 -30.43 -7.87 17.06
N LEU A 209 -30.23 -8.32 15.83
CA LEU A 209 -31.22 -9.09 15.09
C LEU A 209 -31.46 -10.47 15.74
N GLU A 210 -30.40 -11.16 16.20
CA GLU A 210 -30.50 -12.45 16.89
C GLU A 210 -31.25 -12.34 18.22
N THR A 211 -30.91 -11.34 19.04
CA THR A 211 -31.60 -11.10 20.32
C THR A 211 -33.07 -10.72 20.12
N ALA A 212 -33.38 -9.91 19.10
CA ALA A 212 -34.75 -9.62 18.70
C ALA A 212 -35.47 -10.88 18.19
N GLY A 213 -34.79 -11.74 17.43
CA GLY A 213 -35.33 -13.01 16.94
C GLY A 213 -35.66 -14.00 18.07
N LEU A 214 -34.80 -14.14 19.08
CA LEU A 214 -35.07 -14.96 20.26
C LEU A 214 -36.24 -14.40 21.08
N SER A 215 -36.31 -13.08 21.22
CA SER A 215 -37.41 -12.41 21.92
C SER A 215 -38.74 -12.55 21.18
N PHE A 216 -38.73 -12.48 19.84
CA PHE A 216 -39.88 -12.76 18.97
C PHE A 216 -40.41 -14.18 19.16
N LEU A 217 -39.53 -15.16 19.42
CA LEU A 217 -39.89 -16.54 19.71
C LEU A 217 -40.31 -16.78 21.17
N GLY A 218 -40.39 -15.75 22.00
CA GLY A 218 -40.79 -15.84 23.41
C GLY A 218 -39.68 -16.32 24.37
N LEU A 219 -38.45 -16.43 23.88
CA LEU A 219 -37.29 -16.90 24.66
C LEU A 219 -36.46 -15.75 25.25
N GLY A 220 -36.73 -14.52 24.84
CA GLY A 220 -36.05 -13.31 25.31
C GLY A 220 -36.75 -12.64 26.49
N SER A 221 -37.01 -11.32 26.39
CA SER A 221 -37.66 -10.60 27.49
C SER A 221 -39.06 -11.13 27.76
N GLN A 222 -39.46 -11.09 29.04
CA GLN A 222 -40.76 -11.57 29.48
C GLN A 222 -41.69 -10.39 29.79
N PRO A 223 -43.00 -10.50 29.49
CA PRO A 223 -43.98 -9.48 29.86
C PRO A 223 -43.89 -9.13 31.35
N PRO A 224 -44.01 -7.84 31.72
CA PRO A 224 -44.48 -6.72 30.90
C PRO A 224 -43.40 -5.99 30.09
N VAL A 225 -42.12 -6.35 30.28
CA VAL A 225 -40.96 -5.61 29.74
C VAL A 225 -41.01 -5.51 28.22
N ALA A 226 -40.85 -4.30 27.70
CA ALA A 226 -40.78 -4.07 26.26
C ALA A 226 -39.36 -4.30 25.73
N ASP A 227 -39.22 -5.10 24.69
CA ASP A 227 -38.06 -5.15 23.80
C ASP A 227 -38.56 -5.21 22.34
N LEU A 228 -37.73 -4.78 21.38
CA LEU A 228 -38.18 -4.68 19.98
C LEU A 228 -38.64 -6.03 19.38
N GLY A 229 -38.05 -7.14 19.82
CA GLY A 229 -38.41 -8.49 19.41
C GLY A 229 -39.68 -9.01 20.07
N SER A 230 -39.86 -8.81 21.38
CA SER A 230 -41.11 -9.18 22.06
C SER A 230 -42.31 -8.38 21.53
N MET A 231 -42.11 -7.09 21.22
CA MET A 231 -43.13 -6.25 20.57
C MET A 231 -43.56 -6.82 19.21
N LEU A 232 -42.61 -7.28 18.39
CA LEU A 232 -42.92 -7.96 17.12
C LEU A 232 -43.63 -9.31 17.34
N GLY A 233 -43.24 -10.06 18.37
CA GLY A 233 -43.85 -11.35 18.72
C GLY A 233 -45.32 -11.20 19.12
N GLU A 234 -45.60 -10.21 19.97
CA GLU A 234 -46.95 -9.84 20.41
C GLU A 234 -47.83 -9.35 19.23
N ALA A 235 -47.26 -8.60 18.29
CA ALA A 235 -47.97 -8.07 17.13
C ALA A 235 -48.28 -9.13 16.04
N ARG A 236 -47.68 -10.32 16.11
CA ARG A 236 -47.83 -11.39 15.10
C ARG A 236 -49.29 -11.76 14.84
N ALA A 237 -50.12 -11.83 15.89
CA ALA A 237 -51.52 -12.23 15.79
C ALA A 237 -52.40 -11.18 15.09
N ALA A 238 -51.98 -9.91 15.09
CA ALA A 238 -52.73 -8.78 14.54
C ALA A 238 -52.06 -8.17 13.31
N LEU A 239 -51.13 -8.89 12.67
CA LEU A 239 -50.32 -8.34 11.58
C LEU A 239 -51.16 -7.90 10.37
N ILE A 240 -52.28 -8.57 10.10
CA ILE A 240 -53.21 -8.24 9.01
C ILE A 240 -54.17 -7.12 9.42
N THR A 241 -54.66 -7.14 10.66
CA THR A 241 -55.74 -6.26 11.14
C THR A 241 -55.24 -4.93 11.70
N ALA A 242 -54.04 -4.91 12.28
CA ALA A 242 -53.39 -3.76 12.90
C ALA A 242 -51.89 -3.73 12.56
N PRO A 243 -51.52 -3.53 11.27
CA PRO A 243 -50.14 -3.67 10.80
C PRO A 243 -49.16 -2.68 11.44
N HIS A 244 -49.64 -1.53 11.93
CA HIS A 244 -48.79 -0.54 12.61
C HIS A 244 -48.08 -1.13 13.85
N THR A 245 -48.71 -2.09 14.55
CA THR A 245 -48.14 -2.74 15.74
C THR A 245 -46.88 -3.55 15.44
N SER A 246 -46.72 -4.08 14.22
CA SER A 246 -45.52 -4.82 13.78
C SER A 246 -44.57 -3.97 12.93
N VAL A 247 -45.10 -3.10 12.06
CA VAL A 247 -44.29 -2.25 11.18
C VAL A 247 -43.43 -1.28 11.97
N VAL A 248 -43.95 -0.68 13.04
CA VAL A 248 -43.23 0.31 13.86
C VAL A 248 -41.96 -0.28 14.51
N PRO A 249 -42.03 -1.37 15.31
CA PRO A 249 -40.81 -1.98 15.86
C PRO A 249 -39.90 -2.56 14.77
N GLY A 250 -40.45 -3.09 13.66
CA GLY A 250 -39.66 -3.60 12.54
C GLY A 250 -38.82 -2.52 11.84
N VAL A 251 -39.41 -1.35 11.56
CA VAL A 251 -38.69 -0.20 10.98
C VAL A 251 -37.60 0.30 11.94
N MET A 252 -37.86 0.30 13.25
CA MET A 252 -36.85 0.69 14.24
C MET A 252 -35.65 -0.27 14.24
N ILE A 253 -35.87 -1.59 14.23
CA ILE A 253 -34.78 -2.58 14.10
C ILE A 253 -34.01 -2.34 12.81
N PHE A 254 -34.70 -2.15 11.68
CA PHE A 254 -34.05 -1.88 10.40
C PHE A 254 -33.16 -0.63 10.44
N LEU A 255 -33.67 0.49 10.98
CA LEU A 255 -32.90 1.73 11.11
C LEU A 255 -31.67 1.56 11.99
N ILE A 256 -31.79 0.86 13.12
CA ILE A 256 -30.67 0.59 14.03
C ILE A 256 -29.61 -0.25 13.34
N VAL A 257 -29.98 -1.41 12.79
CA VAL A 257 -29.04 -2.35 12.18
C VAL A 257 -28.36 -1.72 10.96
N MET A 258 -29.12 -1.03 10.11
CA MET A 258 -28.57 -0.33 8.96
C MET A 258 -27.58 0.78 9.38
N SER A 259 -27.94 1.58 10.38
CA SER A 259 -27.08 2.67 10.85
C SER A 259 -25.77 2.16 11.46
N ILE A 260 -25.82 1.08 12.23
CA ILE A 260 -24.63 0.43 12.81
C ILE A 260 -23.75 -0.18 11.71
N ASN A 261 -24.33 -0.88 10.74
CA ASN A 261 -23.56 -1.49 9.65
C ASN A 261 -22.86 -0.43 8.78
N LEU A 262 -23.59 0.61 8.36
CA LEU A 262 -23.04 1.72 7.58
C LEU A 262 -21.93 2.45 8.34
N LEU A 263 -22.09 2.66 9.65
CA LEU A 263 -21.06 3.23 10.50
C LEU A 263 -19.83 2.30 10.61
N GLY A 264 -20.06 0.99 10.76
CA GLY A 264 -19.00 -0.02 10.83
C GLY A 264 -18.12 -0.07 9.59
N ASP A 265 -18.72 0.04 8.40
CA ASP A 265 -17.97 0.16 7.14
C ASP A 265 -17.08 1.40 7.13
N GLY A 266 -17.57 2.54 7.62
CA GLY A 266 -16.76 3.75 7.76
C GLY A 266 -15.62 3.62 8.77
N VAL A 267 -15.86 2.94 9.90
CA VAL A 267 -14.83 2.65 10.91
C VAL A 267 -13.75 1.74 10.32
N ARG A 268 -14.13 0.74 9.52
CA ARG A 268 -13.22 -0.12 8.77
C ARG A 268 -12.33 0.67 7.82
N ASP A 269 -12.92 1.54 7.02
CA ASP A 269 -12.16 2.41 6.10
C ASP A 269 -11.20 3.33 6.86
N ALA A 270 -11.64 3.91 8.00
CA ALA A 270 -10.82 4.84 8.78
C ALA A 270 -9.66 4.15 9.54
N LEU A 271 -9.80 2.85 9.84
CA LEU A 271 -8.79 2.05 10.52
C LEU A 271 -7.85 1.30 9.55
N ASP A 272 -8.15 1.27 8.25
CA ASP A 272 -7.28 0.63 7.25
C ASP A 272 -5.88 1.30 7.20
N PRO A 273 -4.79 0.57 7.52
CA PRO A 273 -3.44 1.11 7.50
C PRO A 273 -3.00 1.64 6.14
N ARG A 274 -3.52 1.08 5.03
CA ARG A 274 -3.18 1.47 3.65
C ARG A 274 -3.76 2.84 3.30
N LEU A 275 -4.87 3.22 3.91
CA LEU A 275 -5.47 4.54 3.78
C LEU A 275 -4.71 5.60 4.60
N LYS A 276 -4.18 5.23 5.77
CA LYS A 276 -3.36 6.10 6.63
C LYS A 276 -2.02 6.50 6.00
N SER A 277 -1.40 5.62 5.21
CA SER A 277 -0.09 5.90 4.59
C SER A 277 -0.17 6.80 3.35
N GLY A 278 -1.37 7.23 2.93
CA GLY A 278 -1.55 8.01 1.70
C GLY A 278 -1.37 7.18 0.42
N ALA A 279 -1.16 5.86 0.52
CA ALA A 279 -0.94 4.96 -0.61
C ALA A 279 -2.13 4.83 -1.58
N LEU A 280 -3.26 5.48 -1.28
CA LEU A 280 -4.49 5.45 -2.08
C LEU A 280 -4.86 6.79 -2.72
N SER A 281 -3.99 7.80 -2.70
CA SER A 281 -4.07 8.84 -3.74
C SER A 281 -3.76 8.14 -5.07
N ARG A 282 -4.72 8.15 -6.02
CA ARG A 282 -4.49 7.62 -7.37
C ARG A 282 -3.13 8.15 -7.88
N PRO A 283 -2.16 7.27 -8.18
CA PRO A 283 -0.89 7.70 -8.74
C PRO A 283 -1.17 8.57 -9.97
N ARG A 284 -0.53 9.73 -10.04
CA ARG A 284 -0.64 10.57 -11.24
C ARG A 284 0.08 9.88 -12.40
N ALA A 285 -0.38 10.12 -13.62
CA ALA A 285 0.25 9.58 -14.83
C ALA A 285 1.66 10.16 -15.10
N VAL A 286 2.00 11.27 -14.41
CA VAL A 286 3.30 11.94 -14.44
C VAL A 286 3.68 12.33 -13.02
N THR A 287 4.98 12.28 -12.72
CA THR A 287 5.52 12.88 -11.49
C THR A 287 5.04 14.32 -11.33
N LEU A 288 4.60 14.72 -10.13
CA LEU A 288 4.33 16.12 -9.84
C LEU A 288 5.62 16.94 -9.97
N VAL A 289 5.55 18.03 -10.74
CA VAL A 289 6.62 19.01 -10.89
C VAL A 289 6.20 20.28 -10.14
N ASP A 290 6.94 20.64 -9.10
CA ASP A 290 6.74 21.84 -8.26
C ASP A 290 8.06 22.61 -8.16
N ARG A 291 8.48 23.20 -9.29
CA ARG A 291 9.73 23.95 -9.40
C ARG A 291 9.60 25.29 -8.68
N LYS A 292 10.37 25.47 -7.60
CA LYS A 292 10.34 26.71 -6.80
C LYS A 292 11.15 27.86 -7.39
N GLY A 293 12.05 27.59 -8.34
CA GLY A 293 12.95 28.56 -8.96
C GLY A 293 12.84 28.61 -10.48
N PRO A 294 13.54 29.57 -11.15
CA PRO A 294 13.57 29.63 -12.60
C PRO A 294 14.21 28.35 -13.18
N VAL A 295 13.76 27.95 -14.37
CA VAL A 295 14.40 26.87 -15.12
C VAL A 295 15.86 27.27 -15.38
N PRO A 296 16.86 26.44 -15.03
CA PRO A 296 18.26 26.75 -15.31
C PRO A 296 18.47 27.14 -16.77
N ALA A 297 19.47 27.98 -17.07
CA ALA A 297 19.80 28.34 -18.46
C ALA A 297 20.16 27.08 -19.27
N ALA A 298 19.88 27.09 -20.56
CA ALA A 298 20.18 25.95 -21.43
C ALA A 298 21.68 25.88 -21.73
N GLU A 299 22.34 24.82 -21.27
CA GLU A 299 23.63 24.41 -21.78
C GLU A 299 23.44 23.11 -22.54
N GLN A 300 23.33 23.18 -23.86
CA GLN A 300 23.17 21.99 -24.69
C GLN A 300 24.52 21.30 -24.85
N ARG A 301 24.80 20.30 -24.00
CA ARG A 301 26.07 19.55 -23.99
C ARG A 301 25.92 18.19 -24.67
N GLY A 302 24.70 17.65 -24.72
CA GLY A 302 24.38 16.35 -25.28
C GLY A 302 23.05 16.31 -26.03
N LEU A 303 22.64 15.08 -26.34
CA LEU A 303 21.33 14.75 -26.87
C LEU A 303 20.27 14.79 -25.74
N LEU A 304 20.65 14.32 -24.55
CA LEU A 304 19.88 14.43 -23.32
C LEU A 304 20.73 15.10 -22.24
N ASP A 305 20.24 16.22 -21.71
CA ASP A 305 20.88 17.03 -20.68
C ASP A 305 20.00 17.09 -19.41
N LEU A 306 20.60 16.83 -18.27
CA LEU A 306 20.02 17.03 -16.93
C LEU A 306 20.76 18.20 -16.30
N ASP A 307 20.04 19.22 -15.85
CA ASP A 307 20.61 20.38 -15.17
C ASP A 307 20.01 20.55 -13.78
N ALA A 308 20.86 20.35 -12.76
CA ALA A 308 20.52 20.55 -11.36
C ALA A 308 19.19 19.89 -10.95
N LEU A 309 18.95 18.67 -11.44
CA LEU A 309 17.72 17.91 -11.19
C LEU A 309 17.54 17.66 -9.70
N GLU A 310 16.37 17.98 -9.18
CA GLU A 310 16.00 17.75 -7.78
C GLU A 310 14.68 16.99 -7.66
N THR A 311 14.71 15.88 -6.93
CA THR A 311 13.54 15.03 -6.69
C THR A 311 13.46 14.68 -5.21
N GLN A 312 12.28 14.90 -4.62
CA GLN A 312 12.01 14.70 -3.21
C GLN A 312 10.82 13.76 -3.01
N PHE A 313 10.81 13.04 -1.87
CA PHE A 313 9.63 12.29 -1.41
C PHE A 313 9.08 12.91 -0.13
N HIS A 314 7.79 13.25 -0.13
CA HIS A 314 7.10 13.85 1.02
C HIS A 314 6.28 12.78 1.74
N VAL A 315 6.78 12.30 2.89
CA VAL A 315 6.13 11.25 3.69
C VAL A 315 5.77 11.82 5.06
N GLY A 316 4.49 12.11 5.28
CA GLY A 316 4.02 12.78 6.48
C GLY A 316 4.62 14.18 6.61
N LYS A 317 5.44 14.40 7.65
CA LYS A 317 6.18 15.66 7.86
C LYS A 317 7.63 15.61 7.34
N ARG A 318 8.11 14.44 6.88
CA ARG A 318 9.49 14.23 6.47
C ARG A 318 9.65 14.42 4.97
N VAL A 319 10.78 14.97 4.57
CA VAL A 319 11.15 15.24 3.17
C VAL A 319 12.46 14.54 2.86
N TYR A 320 12.40 13.50 2.04
CA TYR A 320 13.57 12.72 1.61
C TYR A 320 14.09 13.29 0.30
N ARG A 321 15.31 13.86 0.29
CA ARG A 321 15.93 14.46 -0.90
C ARG A 321 16.70 13.42 -1.71
N ALA A 322 15.98 12.57 -2.41
CA ALA A 322 16.56 11.43 -3.15
C ALA A 322 17.49 11.85 -4.31
N VAL A 323 17.19 12.96 -4.97
CA VAL A 323 18.05 13.59 -5.99
C VAL A 323 18.22 15.06 -5.61
N GLY A 324 19.46 15.50 -5.44
CA GLY A 324 19.81 16.78 -4.80
C GLY A 324 20.72 17.66 -5.64
N GLY A 325 20.31 17.94 -6.88
CA GLY A 325 21.02 18.80 -7.83
C GLY A 325 21.95 18.01 -8.74
N VAL A 326 21.43 16.98 -9.40
CA VAL A 326 22.20 16.14 -10.34
C VAL A 326 22.25 16.82 -11.72
N SER A 327 23.46 17.04 -12.23
CA SER A 327 23.69 17.47 -13.61
C SER A 327 24.46 16.39 -14.36
N LEU A 328 23.94 15.94 -15.49
CA LEU A 328 24.50 14.84 -16.30
C LEU A 328 24.10 15.05 -17.75
N TYR A 329 24.93 14.65 -18.71
CA TYR A 329 24.56 14.68 -20.12
C TYR A 329 25.09 13.46 -20.86
N VAL A 330 24.43 13.09 -21.94
CA VAL A 330 24.85 12.01 -22.85
C VAL A 330 24.72 12.48 -24.30
N LYS A 331 25.77 12.24 -25.10
CA LYS A 331 25.82 12.52 -26.54
C LYS A 331 25.30 11.34 -27.35
N SER A 332 24.95 11.58 -28.61
CA SER A 332 24.63 10.50 -29.56
C SER A 332 25.82 9.53 -29.69
N GLY A 333 25.54 8.23 -29.67
CA GLY A 333 26.53 7.16 -29.70
C GLY A 333 27.35 6.96 -28.43
N GLU A 334 27.17 7.78 -27.39
CA GLU A 334 27.90 7.73 -26.12
C GLU A 334 27.16 6.86 -25.10
N CYS A 335 27.92 6.06 -24.35
CA CYS A 335 27.43 5.33 -23.19
C CYS A 335 27.98 5.94 -21.89
N VAL A 336 27.08 6.46 -21.04
CA VAL A 336 27.41 7.05 -19.75
C VAL A 336 26.93 6.15 -18.62
N GLY A 337 27.87 5.63 -17.83
CA GLY A 337 27.60 4.82 -16.67
C GLY A 337 27.21 5.67 -15.46
N VAL A 338 26.17 5.31 -14.71
CA VAL A 338 25.83 5.90 -13.42
C VAL A 338 25.95 4.83 -12.35
N ILE A 339 26.87 5.02 -11.41
CA ILE A 339 27.20 4.03 -10.38
C ILE A 339 27.13 4.57 -8.97
N GLY A 340 26.99 3.70 -7.98
CA GLY A 340 26.95 4.05 -6.57
C GLY A 340 26.25 3.00 -5.71
N GLU A 341 26.35 3.15 -4.40
CA GLU A 341 25.69 2.27 -3.42
C GLU A 341 24.16 2.21 -3.63
N SER A 342 23.52 1.14 -3.15
CA SER A 342 22.06 1.07 -3.12
C SER A 342 21.49 2.25 -2.34
N GLY A 343 20.41 2.86 -2.84
CA GLY A 343 19.81 4.05 -2.24
C GLY A 343 20.55 5.37 -2.51
N SER A 344 21.59 5.40 -3.35
CA SER A 344 22.28 6.65 -3.69
C SER A 344 21.47 7.60 -4.58
N GLY A 345 20.35 7.13 -5.16
CA GLY A 345 19.40 7.91 -5.96
C GLY A 345 19.40 7.60 -7.47
N LYS A 346 20.21 6.63 -7.95
CA LYS A 346 20.40 6.36 -9.40
C LYS A 346 19.09 6.14 -10.16
N SER A 347 18.29 5.17 -9.72
CA SER A 347 16.98 4.86 -10.32
C SER A 347 15.98 6.01 -10.15
N VAL A 348 16.08 6.78 -9.07
CA VAL A 348 15.22 7.97 -8.89
C VAL A 348 15.59 9.06 -9.90
N THR A 349 16.87 9.29 -10.18
CA THR A 349 17.34 10.19 -11.26
C THR A 349 16.78 9.73 -12.60
N ALA A 350 16.91 8.44 -12.90
CA ALA A 350 16.42 7.81 -14.14
C ALA A 350 14.91 7.98 -14.35
N LEU A 351 14.12 7.64 -13.33
CA LEU A 351 12.67 7.80 -13.35
C LEU A 351 12.25 9.27 -13.39
N SER A 352 13.05 10.17 -12.80
CA SER A 352 12.78 11.61 -12.81
C SER A 352 12.94 12.20 -14.21
N VAL A 353 13.96 11.78 -14.97
CA VAL A 353 14.13 12.15 -16.38
C VAL A 353 12.89 11.81 -17.19
N MET A 354 12.34 10.62 -16.96
CA MET A 354 11.14 10.18 -17.66
C MET A 354 9.85 10.73 -17.09
N GLY A 355 9.84 11.37 -15.92
CA GLY A 355 8.62 11.78 -15.20
C GLY A 355 7.78 10.59 -14.70
N LEU A 356 8.43 9.48 -14.33
CA LEU A 356 7.83 8.21 -13.91
C LEU A 356 7.97 7.93 -12.40
N VAL A 357 8.49 8.88 -11.61
CA VAL A 357 8.55 8.73 -10.15
C VAL A 357 7.12 8.71 -9.59
N PRO A 358 6.75 7.69 -8.79
CA PRO A 358 5.41 7.61 -8.21
C PRO A 358 5.03 8.87 -7.43
N SER A 359 3.93 9.51 -7.83
CA SER A 359 3.52 10.80 -7.29
C SER A 359 2.03 10.82 -6.92
N PRO A 360 1.69 11.07 -5.64
CA PRO A 360 2.59 11.21 -4.48
C PRO A 360 3.20 9.84 -4.05
N PRO A 361 4.28 9.82 -3.23
CA PRO A 361 4.89 10.94 -2.51
C PRO A 361 6.00 11.68 -3.27
N GLY A 362 6.40 11.25 -4.47
CA GLY A 362 7.48 11.86 -5.25
C GLY A 362 7.08 13.20 -5.88
N VAL A 363 7.99 14.18 -5.82
CA VAL A 363 7.85 15.52 -6.40
C VAL A 363 9.21 15.97 -6.96
N ILE A 364 9.23 16.45 -8.21
CA ILE A 364 10.40 17.09 -8.81
C ILE A 364 10.35 18.57 -8.41
N THR A 365 11.33 19.03 -7.63
CA THR A 365 11.32 20.35 -6.99
C THR A 365 12.20 21.39 -7.69
N GLY A 366 13.03 20.96 -8.64
CA GLY A 366 14.03 21.81 -9.28
C GLY A 366 14.70 21.16 -10.48
N GLY A 367 15.43 21.98 -11.22
CA GLY A 367 16.21 21.59 -12.39
C GLY A 367 15.45 21.60 -13.72
N ALA A 368 16.14 21.15 -14.76
CA ALA A 368 15.61 20.93 -16.09
C ALA A 368 16.09 19.57 -16.63
N VAL A 369 15.29 18.97 -17.51
CA VAL A 369 15.71 17.80 -18.29
C VAL A 369 15.38 18.10 -19.73
N ARG A 370 16.39 18.17 -20.59
CA ARG A 370 16.22 18.56 -21.99
C ARG A 370 16.60 17.42 -22.91
N TYR A 371 15.72 17.12 -23.86
CA TYR A 371 16.03 16.27 -25.00
C TYR A 371 16.01 17.15 -26.24
N GLU A 372 17.13 17.20 -26.99
CA GLU A 372 17.32 18.12 -28.13
C GLU A 372 17.00 19.60 -27.79
N GLY A 373 17.27 20.01 -26.56
CA GLY A 373 16.98 21.37 -26.07
C GLY A 373 15.54 21.61 -25.58
N GLU A 374 14.61 20.67 -25.75
CA GLU A 374 13.22 20.76 -25.28
C GLU A 374 13.10 20.32 -23.81
N ASP A 375 12.60 21.18 -22.90
CA ASP A 375 12.41 20.82 -21.47
C ASP A 375 11.26 19.83 -21.27
N LEU A 376 11.62 18.57 -20.98
CA LEU A 376 10.70 17.47 -20.72
C LEU A 376 9.93 17.67 -19.39
N LEU A 377 10.55 18.25 -18.37
CA LEU A 377 9.88 18.44 -17.07
C LEU A 377 8.71 19.45 -17.16
N GLY A 378 8.81 20.40 -18.10
CA GLY A 378 7.79 21.43 -18.34
C GLY A 378 6.79 21.05 -19.42
N ALA A 379 7.05 19.98 -20.16
CA ALA A 379 6.23 19.55 -21.26
C ALA A 379 4.84 19.09 -20.78
N ARG A 380 3.83 19.35 -21.61
CA ARG A 380 2.48 18.79 -21.39
C ARG A 380 2.54 17.26 -21.42
N TYR A 381 1.63 16.63 -20.69
CA TYR A 381 1.57 15.16 -20.62
C TYR A 381 1.49 14.50 -22.00
N GLU A 382 0.76 15.07 -22.96
CA GLU A 382 0.65 14.54 -24.32
C GLU A 382 2.00 14.55 -25.06
N THR A 383 2.78 15.63 -24.93
CA THR A 383 4.13 15.72 -25.48
C THR A 383 5.04 14.66 -24.84
N LEU A 384 5.01 14.56 -23.50
CA LEU A 384 5.76 13.53 -22.78
C LEU A 384 5.38 12.11 -23.23
N ARG A 385 4.07 11.84 -23.37
CA ARG A 385 3.56 10.53 -23.80
C ARG A 385 4.06 10.17 -25.20
N ARG A 386 4.17 11.14 -26.12
CA ARG A 386 4.73 10.92 -27.46
C ARG A 386 6.23 10.61 -27.39
N ARG A 387 7.01 11.44 -26.68
CA ARG A 387 8.47 11.30 -26.56
C ARG A 387 8.90 10.00 -25.86
N ARG A 388 8.14 9.55 -24.85
CA ARG A 388 8.41 8.32 -24.10
C ARG A 388 8.24 7.10 -25.00
N GLY A 389 9.28 6.31 -25.17
CA GLY A 389 9.26 5.11 -26.00
C GLY A 389 9.51 5.38 -27.49
N GLU A 390 9.29 6.60 -27.98
CA GLU A 390 9.65 7.01 -29.36
C GLU A 390 11.07 7.58 -29.43
N ASN A 391 11.41 8.58 -28.60
CA ASN A 391 12.74 9.20 -28.61
C ASN A 391 13.58 8.81 -27.39
N VAL A 392 12.94 8.69 -26.23
CA VAL A 392 13.60 8.29 -24.98
C VAL A 392 12.92 7.06 -24.44
N ALA A 393 13.64 5.94 -24.41
CA ALA A 393 13.15 4.66 -23.92
C ALA A 393 13.77 4.29 -22.56
N TYR A 394 13.10 3.39 -21.85
CA TYR A 394 13.51 2.94 -20.52
C TYR A 394 13.53 1.41 -20.48
N ILE A 395 14.64 0.83 -20.03
CA ILE A 395 14.75 -0.59 -19.70
C ILE A 395 14.72 -0.69 -18.17
N PHE A 396 13.65 -1.30 -17.64
CA PHE A 396 13.43 -1.45 -16.21
C PHE A 396 14.28 -2.57 -15.60
N GLN A 397 14.53 -2.46 -14.29
CA GLN A 397 15.34 -3.39 -13.49
C GLN A 397 14.79 -4.82 -13.41
N ASP A 398 13.46 -5.00 -13.46
CA ASP A 398 12.82 -6.32 -13.36
C ASP A 398 11.90 -6.62 -14.55
N PRO A 399 12.27 -7.54 -15.46
CA PRO A 399 11.43 -8.00 -16.55
C PRO A 399 10.10 -8.62 -16.12
N LEU A 400 10.06 -9.26 -14.94
CA LEU A 400 8.85 -9.91 -14.43
C LEU A 400 7.76 -8.89 -14.08
N ALA A 401 8.17 -7.73 -13.59
CA ALA A 401 7.28 -6.62 -13.31
C ALA A 401 6.93 -5.82 -14.58
N THR A 402 7.75 -5.91 -15.63
CA THR A 402 7.59 -5.13 -16.87
C THR A 402 6.60 -5.80 -17.84
N LEU A 403 6.68 -7.13 -18.02
CA LEU A 403 5.82 -7.85 -18.94
C LEU A 403 4.52 -8.28 -18.26
N HIS A 404 3.39 -8.01 -18.91
CA HIS A 404 2.10 -8.41 -18.38
C HIS A 404 1.90 -9.94 -18.54
N PRO A 405 1.70 -10.70 -17.45
CA PRO A 405 1.77 -12.16 -17.48
C PRO A 405 0.59 -12.82 -18.21
N LEU A 406 -0.51 -12.08 -18.43
CA LEU A 406 -1.73 -12.56 -19.09
C LEU A 406 -1.80 -12.23 -20.59
N TYR A 407 -0.81 -11.53 -21.14
CA TYR A 407 -0.75 -11.23 -22.57
C TYR A 407 0.45 -11.94 -23.21
N LYS A 408 0.32 -12.28 -24.50
CA LYS A 408 1.42 -12.87 -25.26
C LYS A 408 2.53 -11.85 -25.49
N ILE A 409 3.74 -12.32 -25.77
CA ILE A 409 4.90 -11.48 -26.09
C ILE A 409 4.64 -10.65 -27.35
N GLY A 410 4.11 -11.27 -28.40
CA GLY A 410 3.82 -10.62 -29.67
C GLY A 410 2.79 -9.50 -29.52
N ASP A 411 1.72 -9.72 -28.76
CA ASP A 411 0.67 -8.71 -28.54
C ASP A 411 1.23 -7.45 -27.87
N GLN A 412 2.08 -7.62 -26.86
CA GLN A 412 2.71 -6.51 -26.13
C GLN A 412 3.70 -5.72 -27.00
N LEU A 413 4.49 -6.39 -27.85
CA LEU A 413 5.39 -5.73 -28.81
C LEU A 413 4.61 -4.97 -29.89
N ILE A 414 3.55 -5.58 -30.42
CA ILE A 414 2.67 -4.96 -31.42
C ILE A 414 2.01 -3.70 -30.83
N GLU A 415 1.55 -3.75 -29.58
CA GLU A 415 1.02 -2.57 -28.88
C GLU A 415 2.07 -1.47 -28.76
N ALA A 416 3.28 -1.79 -28.31
CA ALA A 416 4.37 -0.82 -28.15
C ALA A 416 4.71 -0.08 -29.46
N ILE A 417 4.62 -0.76 -30.61
CA ILE A 417 4.80 -0.16 -31.94
C ILE A 417 3.61 0.73 -32.31
N ARG A 418 2.39 0.18 -32.20
CA ARG A 418 1.16 0.81 -32.73
C ARG A 418 0.68 1.99 -31.89
N VAL A 419 1.15 2.13 -30.65
CA VAL A 419 0.86 3.30 -29.81
C VAL A 419 1.55 4.56 -30.33
N HIS A 420 2.68 4.43 -31.03
CA HIS A 420 3.46 5.55 -31.55
C HIS A 420 3.32 5.72 -33.07
N HIS A 421 3.06 4.63 -33.79
CA HIS A 421 2.94 4.65 -35.25
C HIS A 421 1.62 4.03 -35.71
N ASP A 422 0.99 4.61 -36.73
CA ASP A 422 -0.23 4.05 -37.33
C ASP A 422 0.11 2.87 -38.27
N THR A 423 0.73 1.84 -37.71
CA THR A 423 1.20 0.66 -38.44
C THR A 423 0.09 -0.41 -38.49
N PRO A 424 -0.24 -0.95 -39.68
CA PRO A 424 -1.18 -2.06 -39.80
C PRO A 424 -0.75 -3.28 -38.97
N PRO A 425 -1.70 -4.04 -38.38
CA PRO A 425 -1.37 -5.17 -37.49
C PRO A 425 -0.40 -6.20 -38.08
N LYS A 426 -0.49 -6.46 -39.39
CA LYS A 426 0.38 -7.41 -40.09
C LYS A 426 1.82 -6.92 -40.16
N GLU A 427 2.01 -5.64 -40.46
CA GLU A 427 3.34 -5.00 -40.50
C GLU A 427 3.92 -4.86 -39.10
N ALA A 428 3.10 -4.50 -38.11
CA ALA A 428 3.52 -4.43 -36.72
C ALA A 428 3.97 -5.81 -36.19
N ARG A 429 3.29 -6.90 -36.57
CA ARG A 429 3.72 -8.27 -36.22
C ARG A 429 5.04 -8.66 -36.89
N ALA A 430 5.27 -8.23 -38.14
CA ALA A 430 6.55 -8.44 -38.81
C ALA A 430 7.68 -7.67 -38.13
N LYS A 431 7.46 -6.39 -37.79
CA LYS A 431 8.43 -5.59 -37.01
C LYS A 431 8.69 -6.20 -35.63
N ALA A 432 7.66 -6.69 -34.94
CA ALA A 432 7.82 -7.40 -33.66
C ALA A 432 8.69 -8.66 -33.79
N LEU A 433 8.53 -9.43 -34.87
CA LEU A 433 9.38 -10.58 -35.16
C LEU A 433 10.84 -10.17 -35.38
N ASP A 434 11.06 -9.11 -36.16
CA ASP A 434 12.41 -8.62 -36.45
C ASP A 434 13.09 -8.05 -35.20
N LEU A 435 12.33 -7.41 -34.30
CA LEU A 435 12.83 -6.99 -32.98
C LEU A 435 13.27 -8.20 -32.13
N LEU A 436 12.46 -9.26 -32.06
CA LEU A 436 12.84 -10.49 -31.35
C LEU A 436 14.11 -11.14 -31.94
N ARG A 437 14.24 -11.12 -33.27
CA ARG A 437 15.46 -11.60 -33.95
C ARG A 437 16.67 -10.72 -33.62
N ALA A 438 16.51 -9.40 -33.63
CA ALA A 438 17.58 -8.44 -33.31
C ALA A 438 18.12 -8.65 -31.89
N VAL A 439 17.23 -8.90 -30.92
CA VAL A 439 17.65 -9.22 -29.53
C VAL A 439 18.07 -10.68 -29.33
N ARG A 440 18.25 -11.45 -30.42
CA ARG A 440 18.72 -12.84 -30.45
C ARG A 440 17.82 -13.81 -29.65
N ILE A 441 16.50 -13.65 -29.73
CA ILE A 441 15.56 -14.67 -29.20
C ILE A 441 15.56 -15.90 -30.11
N PRO A 442 15.83 -17.10 -29.57
CA PRO A 442 15.79 -18.32 -30.37
C PRO A 442 14.36 -18.68 -30.76
N ASN A 443 14.18 -19.12 -32.01
CA ASN A 443 12.88 -19.47 -32.60
C ASN A 443 11.84 -18.35 -32.47
N ALA A 444 12.25 -17.11 -32.76
CA ALA A 444 11.45 -15.90 -32.56
C ALA A 444 10.02 -15.99 -33.10
N GLU A 445 9.80 -16.68 -34.22
CA GLU A 445 8.48 -16.88 -34.84
C GLU A 445 7.50 -17.58 -33.90
N SER A 446 7.93 -18.66 -33.23
CA SER A 446 7.08 -19.38 -32.29
C SER A 446 6.97 -18.66 -30.95
N ARG A 447 7.99 -17.87 -30.58
CA ARG A 447 8.03 -17.12 -29.32
C ARG A 447 7.09 -15.92 -29.27
N LEU A 448 6.63 -15.41 -30.42
CA LEU A 448 5.60 -14.36 -30.45
C LEU A 448 4.31 -14.79 -29.73
N ASP A 449 3.96 -16.07 -29.84
CA ASP A 449 2.74 -16.62 -29.28
C ASP A 449 2.87 -17.12 -27.84
N ASN A 450 4.08 -17.06 -27.27
CA ASN A 450 4.32 -17.42 -25.88
C ASN A 450 3.88 -16.32 -24.92
N TYR A 451 3.56 -16.74 -23.70
CA TYR A 451 3.38 -15.87 -22.54
C TYR A 451 4.71 -15.65 -21.81
N PRO A 452 4.86 -14.57 -21.02
CA PRO A 452 6.09 -14.31 -20.27
C PRO A 452 6.53 -15.48 -19.40
N HIS A 453 5.60 -16.18 -18.75
CA HIS A 453 5.91 -17.31 -17.86
C HIS A 453 6.51 -18.53 -18.59
N GLU A 454 6.41 -18.60 -19.90
CA GLU A 454 6.95 -19.67 -20.75
C GLU A 454 8.38 -19.36 -21.27
N MET A 455 8.92 -18.18 -20.92
CA MET A 455 10.25 -17.70 -21.34
C MET A 455 11.24 -17.75 -20.17
N SER A 456 12.55 -17.95 -20.44
CA SER A 456 13.58 -17.84 -19.40
C SER A 456 13.78 -16.39 -18.93
N GLY A 457 14.40 -16.16 -17.77
CA GLY A 457 14.69 -14.81 -17.28
C GLY A 457 15.45 -13.95 -18.29
N GLY A 458 16.51 -14.50 -18.89
CA GLY A 458 17.27 -13.83 -19.96
C GLY A 458 16.46 -13.55 -21.22
N MET A 459 15.55 -14.46 -21.61
CA MET A 459 14.63 -14.19 -22.73
C MET A 459 13.65 -13.07 -22.41
N ARG A 460 13.12 -13.01 -21.18
CA ARG A 460 12.25 -11.91 -20.74
C ARG A 460 12.99 -10.57 -20.76
N GLN A 461 14.25 -10.54 -20.32
CA GLN A 461 15.09 -9.34 -20.42
C GLN A 461 15.26 -8.89 -21.88
N ARG A 462 15.59 -9.83 -22.79
CA ARG A 462 15.72 -9.54 -24.23
C ARG A 462 14.43 -9.00 -24.82
N VAL A 463 13.27 -9.53 -24.41
CA VAL A 463 11.97 -8.97 -24.82
C VAL A 463 11.78 -7.55 -24.27
N GLY A 464 12.15 -7.27 -23.01
CA GLY A 464 12.12 -5.92 -22.47
C GLY A 464 12.99 -4.93 -23.26
N ILE A 465 14.20 -5.36 -23.66
CA ILE A 465 15.08 -4.59 -24.56
C ILE A 465 14.41 -4.39 -25.91
N ALA A 466 13.83 -5.44 -26.51
CA ALA A 466 13.13 -5.35 -27.79
C ALA A 466 11.96 -4.36 -27.75
N MET A 467 11.23 -4.31 -26.63
CA MET A 467 10.14 -3.37 -26.41
C MET A 467 10.64 -1.93 -26.27
N ALA A 468 11.74 -1.71 -25.55
CA ALA A 468 12.39 -0.40 -25.47
C ALA A 468 12.89 0.07 -26.85
N MET A 469 13.32 -0.86 -27.71
CA MET A 469 13.79 -0.59 -29.08
C MET A 469 12.68 -0.47 -30.11
N ALA A 470 11.41 -0.68 -29.74
CA ALA A 470 10.34 -0.91 -30.70
C ALA A 470 10.10 0.24 -31.69
N ASN A 471 10.39 1.47 -31.26
CA ASN A 471 10.21 2.69 -32.05
C ASN A 471 11.53 3.40 -32.35
N ASP A 472 12.64 2.65 -32.34
CA ASP A 472 13.96 3.13 -32.76
C ASP A 472 14.41 4.41 -32.00
N PRO A 473 14.46 4.37 -30.64
CA PRO A 473 14.70 5.56 -29.82
C PRO A 473 16.12 6.10 -29.98
N ASP A 474 16.31 7.39 -29.73
CA ASP A 474 17.64 8.02 -29.77
C ASP A 474 18.40 7.84 -28.44
N VAL A 475 17.67 7.76 -27.33
CA VAL A 475 18.21 7.62 -25.97
C VAL A 475 17.59 6.45 -25.24
N ILE A 476 18.42 5.63 -24.59
CA ILE A 476 18.00 4.54 -23.71
C ILE A 476 18.54 4.77 -22.31
N ILE A 477 17.64 4.73 -21.33
CA ILE A 477 18.00 4.66 -19.93
C ILE A 477 17.86 3.21 -19.50
N ALA A 478 18.98 2.56 -19.19
CA ALA A 478 19.00 1.17 -18.78
C ALA A 478 19.27 1.07 -17.28
N ASP A 479 18.23 0.76 -16.51
CA ASP A 479 18.28 0.71 -15.04
C ASP A 479 18.55 -0.71 -14.56
N GLU A 480 19.81 -1.02 -14.25
CA GLU A 480 20.24 -2.35 -13.81
C GLU A 480 19.76 -3.50 -14.73
N PRO A 481 19.97 -3.40 -16.06
CA PRO A 481 19.36 -4.30 -17.05
C PRO A 481 19.91 -5.74 -17.03
N THR A 482 20.89 -6.03 -16.17
CA THR A 482 21.50 -7.35 -16.04
C THR A 482 21.38 -7.93 -14.63
N THR A 483 20.68 -7.23 -13.73
CA THR A 483 20.45 -7.73 -12.37
C THR A 483 19.63 -9.01 -12.42
N ALA A 484 19.95 -9.97 -11.54
CA ALA A 484 19.32 -11.29 -11.44
C ALA A 484 19.47 -12.22 -12.67
N LEU A 485 20.42 -11.94 -13.57
CA LEU A 485 20.81 -12.85 -14.66
C LEU A 485 22.09 -13.60 -14.29
N ASP A 486 22.28 -14.80 -14.86
CA ASP A 486 23.55 -15.50 -14.76
C ASP A 486 24.65 -14.78 -15.56
N VAL A 487 25.92 -14.99 -15.17
CA VAL A 487 27.07 -14.28 -15.74
C VAL A 487 27.18 -14.44 -17.26
N THR A 488 26.81 -15.61 -17.80
CA THR A 488 26.86 -15.88 -19.24
C THR A 488 25.79 -15.08 -19.97
N VAL A 489 24.55 -15.09 -19.47
CA VAL A 489 23.46 -14.29 -20.05
C VAL A 489 23.74 -12.80 -19.92
N GLN A 490 24.25 -12.33 -18.78
CA GLN A 490 24.67 -10.95 -18.58
C GLN A 490 25.65 -10.51 -19.68
N ALA A 491 26.73 -11.25 -19.91
CA ALA A 491 27.70 -10.93 -20.95
C ALA A 491 27.05 -10.83 -22.35
N GLN A 492 26.11 -11.72 -22.66
CA GLN A 492 25.40 -11.66 -23.94
C GLN A 492 24.45 -10.46 -24.06
N ILE A 493 23.83 -10.02 -22.96
CA ILE A 493 22.98 -8.82 -22.93
C ILE A 493 23.83 -7.55 -23.11
N LEU A 494 24.98 -7.48 -22.43
CA LEU A 494 25.90 -6.34 -22.57
C LEU A 494 26.44 -6.22 -23.99
N ALA A 495 26.85 -7.35 -24.60
CA ALA A 495 27.27 -7.37 -26.00
C ALA A 495 26.14 -6.93 -26.95
N LEU A 496 24.90 -7.39 -26.72
CA LEU A 496 23.74 -6.94 -27.49
C LEU A 496 23.52 -5.43 -27.39
N LEU A 497 23.61 -4.85 -26.20
CA LEU A 497 23.45 -3.40 -26.01
C LEU A 497 24.58 -2.59 -26.66
N ASP A 498 25.82 -3.09 -26.62
CA ASP A 498 26.96 -2.44 -27.30
C ASP A 498 26.80 -2.50 -28.83
N ASP A 499 26.41 -3.66 -29.37
CA ASP A 499 26.14 -3.84 -30.80
C ASP A 499 25.05 -2.86 -31.25
N LEU A 500 23.92 -2.80 -30.53
CA LEU A 500 22.82 -1.87 -30.82
C LEU A 500 23.27 -0.41 -30.74
N ARG A 501 24.10 -0.05 -29.74
CA ARG A 501 24.66 1.30 -29.59
C ARG A 501 25.45 1.71 -30.82
N ARG A 502 26.37 0.85 -31.26
CA ARG A 502 27.29 1.12 -32.38
C ARG A 502 26.57 1.15 -33.73
N GLU A 503 25.66 0.22 -33.97
CA GLU A 503 24.95 0.11 -35.23
C GLU A 503 23.98 1.28 -35.47
N ARG A 504 23.36 1.80 -34.41
CA ARG A 504 22.26 2.78 -34.50
C ARG A 504 22.60 4.17 -33.95
N GLY A 505 23.81 4.37 -33.41
CA GLY A 505 24.21 5.65 -32.81
C GLY A 505 23.44 6.01 -31.54
N LEU A 506 22.95 5.01 -30.79
CA LEU A 506 22.13 5.21 -29.59
C LEU A 506 22.94 5.88 -28.48
N ALA A 507 22.33 6.85 -27.80
CA ALA A 507 22.82 7.36 -26.52
C ALA A 507 22.33 6.44 -25.38
N ILE A 508 23.22 6.01 -24.49
CA ILE A 508 22.85 5.12 -23.39
C ILE A 508 23.24 5.74 -22.05
N ILE A 509 22.27 5.87 -21.13
CA ILE A 509 22.54 6.07 -19.70
C ILE A 509 22.43 4.69 -19.04
N PHE A 510 23.57 4.13 -18.65
CA PHE A 510 23.66 2.79 -18.10
C PHE A 510 23.81 2.83 -16.58
N ILE A 511 22.79 2.42 -15.84
CA ILE A 511 22.81 2.42 -14.39
C ILE A 511 23.16 1.04 -13.89
N THR A 512 24.19 0.95 -13.06
CA THR A 512 24.63 -0.31 -12.47
C THR A 512 25.34 -0.06 -11.14
N HIS A 513 25.58 -1.13 -10.41
CA HIS A 513 26.49 -1.15 -9.26
C HIS A 513 27.79 -1.93 -9.56
N ASP A 514 27.91 -2.53 -10.75
CA ASP A 514 29.05 -3.34 -11.16
C ASP A 514 30.06 -2.52 -12.00
N PHE A 515 31.26 -2.36 -11.46
CA PHE A 515 32.37 -1.65 -12.10
C PHE A 515 32.93 -2.38 -13.31
N GLY A 516 32.92 -3.72 -13.32
CA GLY A 516 33.39 -4.51 -14.45
C GLY A 516 32.53 -4.26 -15.69
N VAL A 517 31.21 -4.13 -15.50
CA VAL A 517 30.28 -3.79 -16.57
C VAL A 517 30.52 -2.38 -17.11
N VAL A 518 30.75 -1.40 -16.22
CA VAL A 518 31.07 -0.03 -16.65
C VAL A 518 32.38 0.01 -17.43
N ALA A 519 33.42 -0.68 -16.97
CA ALA A 519 34.71 -0.76 -17.65
C ALA A 519 34.60 -1.33 -19.08
N GLN A 520 33.67 -2.26 -19.28
CA GLN A 520 33.47 -2.91 -20.58
C GLN A 520 32.64 -2.08 -21.56
N LEU A 521 31.63 -1.34 -21.06
CA LEU A 521 30.59 -0.76 -21.92
C LEU A 521 30.62 0.78 -21.99
N CYS A 522 30.99 1.48 -20.91
CA CYS A 522 30.76 2.91 -20.78
C CYS A 522 31.98 3.76 -21.20
N ASP A 523 31.76 4.83 -21.96
CA ASP A 523 32.79 5.78 -22.35
C ASP A 523 33.13 6.74 -21.19
N ARG A 524 32.10 7.13 -20.42
CA ARG A 524 32.20 7.96 -19.22
C ARG A 524 31.43 7.36 -18.06
N VAL A 525 31.83 7.72 -16.85
CA VAL A 525 31.16 7.29 -15.61
C VAL A 525 30.89 8.48 -14.70
N ALA A 526 29.70 8.49 -14.10
CA ALA A 526 29.28 9.39 -13.03
C ALA A 526 29.00 8.57 -11.76
N VAL A 527 29.75 8.85 -10.71
CA VAL A 527 29.63 8.21 -9.40
C VAL A 527 28.68 9.03 -8.54
N MET A 528 27.63 8.39 -8.02
CA MET A 528 26.55 9.01 -7.27
C MET A 528 26.53 8.56 -5.81
N TYR A 529 26.42 9.51 -4.90
CA TYR A 529 26.30 9.28 -3.46
C TYR A 529 25.31 10.26 -2.83
N ALA A 530 24.39 9.75 -2.00
CA ALA A 530 23.41 10.54 -1.26
C ALA A 530 22.66 11.59 -2.12
N GLY A 531 22.22 11.19 -3.31
CA GLY A 531 21.47 12.02 -4.24
C GLY A 531 22.30 13.00 -5.08
N ARG A 532 23.63 12.92 -5.07
CA ARG A 532 24.53 13.83 -5.80
C ARG A 532 25.62 13.09 -6.57
N ILE A 533 26.03 13.65 -7.71
CA ILE A 533 27.27 13.22 -8.38
C ILE A 533 28.46 13.72 -7.57
N VAL A 534 29.33 12.78 -7.20
CA VAL A 534 30.55 13.03 -6.41
C VAL A 534 31.81 12.97 -7.26
N GLU A 535 31.79 12.27 -8.38
CA GLU A 535 32.89 12.19 -9.33
C GLU A 535 32.36 11.84 -10.72
N GLU A 536 32.91 12.47 -11.75
CA GLU A 536 32.56 12.22 -13.14
C GLU A 536 33.81 12.32 -14.02
N GLY A 537 33.93 11.44 -15.02
CA GLY A 537 35.01 11.53 -16.01
C GLY A 537 35.03 10.34 -16.98
N PRO A 538 36.05 10.30 -17.86
CA PRO A 538 36.30 9.13 -18.72
C PRO A 538 36.46 7.86 -17.86
N THR A 539 35.81 6.77 -18.26
CA THR A 539 35.70 5.55 -17.45
C THR A 539 37.06 5.08 -16.93
N MET A 540 38.03 4.83 -17.82
CA MET A 540 39.35 4.34 -17.42
C MET A 540 40.06 5.27 -16.44
N GLN A 541 39.94 6.59 -16.59
CA GLN A 541 40.59 7.53 -15.67
C GLN A 541 39.99 7.50 -14.26
N VAL A 542 38.67 7.33 -14.16
CA VAL A 542 37.98 7.23 -12.86
C VAL A 542 38.23 5.88 -12.19
N LEU A 543 38.32 4.81 -12.98
CA LEU A 543 38.59 3.46 -12.48
C LEU A 543 40.04 3.27 -12.02
N ASP A 544 41.00 3.72 -12.82
CA ASP A 544 42.42 3.51 -12.56
C ASP A 544 42.97 4.47 -11.50
N ALA A 545 42.49 5.72 -11.51
CA ALA A 545 42.99 6.78 -10.64
C ALA A 545 41.83 7.58 -9.98
N PRO A 546 40.96 6.95 -9.17
CA PRO A 546 39.78 7.60 -8.57
C PRO A 546 40.16 8.76 -7.66
N ALA A 547 39.55 9.93 -7.86
CA ALA A 547 39.87 11.17 -7.15
C ALA A 547 39.02 11.36 -5.88
N HIS A 548 37.76 10.90 -5.87
CA HIS A 548 36.94 11.03 -4.68
C HIS A 548 37.21 9.85 -3.72
N PRO A 549 37.42 10.09 -2.40
CA PRO A 549 37.68 9.01 -1.44
C PRO A 549 36.59 7.93 -1.40
N TYR A 550 35.33 8.33 -1.60
CA TYR A 550 34.21 7.39 -1.80
C TYR A 550 34.44 6.46 -3.01
N THR A 551 34.74 7.01 -4.19
CA THR A 551 34.97 6.23 -5.41
C THR A 551 36.11 5.24 -5.22
N LYS A 552 37.24 5.70 -4.66
CA LYS A 552 38.39 4.86 -4.34
C LYS A 552 38.02 3.68 -3.44
N ARG A 553 37.24 3.94 -2.39
CA ARG A 553 36.79 2.88 -1.48
C ARG A 553 35.76 1.96 -2.12
N LEU A 554 34.88 2.49 -2.95
CA LEU A 554 33.86 1.71 -3.66
C LEU A 554 34.52 0.72 -4.63
N ILE A 555 35.54 1.15 -5.36
CA ILE A 555 36.37 0.28 -6.22
C ILE A 555 37.12 -0.76 -5.36
N ALA A 556 37.71 -0.35 -4.24
CA ALA A 556 38.45 -1.26 -3.36
C ALA A 556 37.58 -2.36 -2.70
N CYS A 557 36.25 -2.22 -2.72
CA CYS A 557 35.31 -3.25 -2.28
C CYS A 557 35.07 -4.33 -3.34
N VAL A 558 35.45 -4.10 -4.60
CA VAL A 558 35.28 -5.05 -5.70
C VAL A 558 36.38 -6.11 -5.61
N PRO A 559 36.05 -7.42 -5.64
CA PRO A 559 37.04 -8.48 -5.60
C PRO A 559 37.89 -8.51 -6.88
N GLU A 560 39.21 -8.56 -6.74
CA GLU A 560 40.14 -8.81 -7.84
C GLU A 560 40.30 -10.33 -8.05
N LEU A 561 39.97 -10.82 -9.24
CA LEU A 561 40.13 -12.24 -9.58
C LEU A 561 41.62 -12.61 -9.66
N GLY A 562 42.03 -13.66 -8.95
CA GLY A 562 43.40 -14.19 -9.00
C GLY A 562 44.37 -13.65 -7.93
N SER A 563 43.99 -12.66 -7.13
CA SER A 563 44.88 -12.04 -6.12
C SER A 563 44.94 -12.77 -4.76
N GLY A 564 44.44 -14.01 -4.66
CA GLY A 564 44.51 -14.82 -3.43
C GLY A 564 43.62 -14.34 -2.26
N LYS A 565 44.02 -14.63 -1.01
CA LYS A 565 43.28 -14.30 0.24
C LYS A 565 43.47 -12.84 0.66
N ARG A 566 43.02 -11.87 -0.14
CA ARG A 566 42.94 -10.47 0.29
C ARG A 566 41.70 -10.26 1.15
N LYS A 567 41.83 -9.56 2.28
CA LYS A 567 40.66 -9.10 3.05
C LYS A 567 39.95 -8.04 2.20
N LEU A 568 38.69 -8.31 1.83
CA LEU A 568 37.87 -7.34 1.10
C LEU A 568 37.75 -6.06 1.93
N ALA A 569 38.00 -4.92 1.30
CA ALA A 569 37.74 -3.65 1.93
C ALA A 569 36.23 -3.48 2.12
N SER A 570 35.83 -2.76 3.16
CA SER A 570 34.45 -2.34 3.37
C SER A 570 34.42 -0.86 3.71
N ILE A 571 33.35 -0.19 3.29
CA ILE A 571 33.12 1.20 3.67
C ILE A 571 32.40 1.19 5.03
N PRO A 572 33.02 1.68 6.11
CA PRO A 572 32.43 1.63 7.44
C PRO A 572 31.15 2.48 7.54
N GLY A 573 30.27 2.10 8.46
CA GLY A 573 29.00 2.77 8.71
C GLY A 573 27.94 2.54 7.64
N LEU A 574 26.77 3.15 7.83
CA LEU A 574 25.65 3.10 6.89
C LEU A 574 25.59 4.38 6.04
N PRO A 575 25.05 4.31 4.81
CA PRO A 575 24.73 5.51 4.04
C PRO A 575 23.83 6.47 4.84
N PRO A 576 24.02 7.79 4.71
CA PRO A 576 23.17 8.76 5.40
C PRO A 576 21.75 8.70 4.87
N VAL A 577 20.77 8.90 5.76
CA VAL A 577 19.38 9.07 5.35
C VAL A 577 19.21 10.44 4.70
N VAL A 578 18.61 10.48 3.51
CA VAL A 578 18.51 11.69 2.68
C VAL A 578 17.46 12.71 3.16
N ASP A 579 16.83 12.50 4.32
CA ASP A 579 15.97 13.50 4.98
C ASP A 579 16.75 14.45 5.89
N ASN A 580 17.97 14.07 6.30
CA ASN A 580 18.83 14.87 7.16
C ASN A 580 20.31 14.73 6.76
N LEU A 581 20.65 15.24 5.58
CA LEU A 581 22.04 15.24 5.12
C LEU A 581 22.89 16.23 5.95
N PRO A 582 24.14 15.87 6.30
CA PRO A 582 25.02 16.77 7.03
C PRO A 582 25.39 18.00 6.19
N GLU A 583 25.75 19.10 6.85
CA GLU A 583 26.36 20.24 6.17
C GLU A 583 27.72 19.83 5.55
N GLY A 584 28.09 20.41 4.41
CA GLY A 584 29.31 20.03 3.70
C GLY A 584 29.16 18.79 2.83
N CYS A 585 30.17 17.91 2.90
CA CYS A 585 30.23 16.64 2.20
C CYS A 585 29.38 15.59 2.90
N ALA A 586 28.39 15.03 2.17
CA ALA A 586 27.58 13.92 2.68
C ALA A 586 28.41 12.68 3.06
N PHE A 587 29.59 12.50 2.46
CA PHE A 587 30.49 11.39 2.75
C PHE A 587 31.48 11.67 3.90
N ALA A 588 31.54 12.89 4.43
CA ALA A 588 32.50 13.25 5.50
C ALA A 588 32.46 12.30 6.72
N PRO A 589 31.29 11.82 7.21
CA PRO A 589 31.26 10.88 8.34
C PRO A 589 31.91 9.53 8.07
N ARG A 590 32.06 9.14 6.79
CA ARG A 590 32.60 7.85 6.34
C ARG A 590 33.95 8.01 5.61
N CYS A 591 34.49 9.22 5.53
CA CYS A 591 35.74 9.53 4.83
C CYS A 591 36.92 9.54 5.81
N ASP A 592 37.99 8.84 5.47
CA ASP A 592 39.29 8.84 6.18
C ASP A 592 40.03 10.17 6.08
N LYS A 593 39.84 10.91 4.98
CA LYS A 593 40.45 12.23 4.75
C LYS A 593 39.57 13.40 5.23
N ALA A 594 38.50 13.14 5.97
CA ALA A 594 37.60 14.19 6.42
C ALA A 594 38.31 15.19 7.34
N ARG A 595 38.19 16.48 7.02
CA ARG A 595 38.67 17.62 7.80
C ARG A 595 37.49 18.55 8.15
N ASP A 596 37.71 19.55 8.99
CA ASP A 596 36.62 20.44 9.45
C ASP A 596 36.05 21.35 8.36
N ASP A 597 36.80 21.61 7.30
CA ASP A 597 36.31 22.29 6.08
C ASP A 597 35.36 21.39 5.27
N CYS A 598 35.54 20.06 5.26
CA CYS A 598 34.62 19.11 4.61
C CYS A 598 33.22 19.11 5.22
N ARG A 599 33.05 19.63 6.45
CA ARG A 599 31.78 19.65 7.20
C ARG A 599 31.05 20.99 7.12
N ARG A 600 31.56 21.94 6.31
CA ARG A 600 31.03 23.31 6.23
C ARG A 600 30.79 23.71 4.78
N GLY A 601 29.69 24.44 4.56
CA GLY A 601 29.36 25.03 3.25
C GLY A 601 28.93 24.02 2.18
N ALA A 602 28.67 24.50 0.96
CA ALA A 602 28.34 23.64 -0.17
C ALA A 602 29.61 23.31 -0.95
N ILE A 603 29.89 22.02 -1.13
CA ILE A 603 31.00 21.56 -1.98
C ILE A 603 30.47 21.39 -3.40
N LEU A 604 31.01 22.18 -4.32
CA LEU A 604 30.64 22.14 -5.74
C LEU A 604 31.37 21.00 -6.45
N LEU A 605 30.76 20.50 -7.53
CA LEU A 605 31.42 19.59 -8.45
C LEU A 605 32.35 20.45 -9.33
N ALA A 606 33.66 20.33 -9.14
CA ALA A 606 34.67 21.14 -9.84
C ALA A 606 35.64 20.26 -10.61
N GLY A 607 36.13 20.72 -11.76
CA GLY A 607 36.89 19.88 -12.67
C GLY A 607 37.86 20.62 -13.59
N ARG A 608 38.83 19.88 -14.15
CA ARG A 608 39.69 20.33 -15.26
C ARG A 608 39.44 19.40 -16.46
N GLY A 609 39.10 19.96 -17.61
CA GLY A 609 38.80 19.18 -18.82
C GLY A 609 37.54 18.33 -18.67
N LEU A 610 37.61 17.04 -19.02
CA LEU A 610 36.48 16.10 -18.98
C LEU A 610 36.22 15.47 -17.60
N ARG A 611 36.98 15.84 -16.57
CA ARG A 611 36.90 15.24 -15.24
C ARG A 611 36.47 16.25 -14.20
N ALA A 612 35.50 15.87 -13.37
CA ALA A 612 35.01 16.69 -12.26
C ALA A 612 34.85 15.88 -10.97
N VAL A 613 35.13 16.50 -9.83
CA VAL A 613 35.09 15.88 -8.51
C VAL A 613 34.47 16.83 -7.48
N ARG A 614 33.63 16.30 -6.59
CA ARG A 614 32.99 17.03 -5.49
C ARG A 614 33.76 16.80 -4.19
N CYS A 615 35.03 17.19 -4.18
CA CYS A 615 35.92 16.99 -3.04
C CYS A 615 36.86 18.17 -2.87
N ILE A 616 37.07 18.61 -1.63
CA ILE A 616 38.08 19.64 -1.29
C ILE A 616 39.49 19.03 -1.23
N HIS A 617 39.58 17.75 -0.81
CA HIS A 617 40.84 17.01 -0.63
C HIS A 617 40.86 15.74 -1.50
N PRO A 618 40.84 15.86 -2.83
CA PRO A 618 40.83 14.70 -3.73
C PRO A 618 42.07 13.81 -3.49
N GLU A 619 41.95 12.55 -3.87
CA GLU A 619 43.09 11.64 -4.01
C GLU A 619 44.02 12.16 -5.10
N GLU A 620 45.32 12.12 -4.82
CA GLU A 620 46.34 12.42 -5.82
C GLU A 620 46.57 11.16 -6.66
N ALA A 621 46.78 11.33 -7.97
CA ALA A 621 47.16 10.21 -8.83
C ALA A 621 48.55 9.72 -8.38
N VAL A 622 48.64 8.43 -8.05
CA VAL A 622 49.90 7.76 -7.68
C VAL A 622 50.74 7.49 -8.91
#